data_AF-A0A4P5QSI5-F1
#
_entry.id   AF-A0A4P5QSI5-F1
#
_cell.length_a   1.000
_cell.length_b   1.000
_cell.length_c   1.000
_cell.angle_alpha   90.00
_cell.angle_beta   90.00
_cell.angle_gamma   90.00
#
_symmetry.space_group_name_H-M   'P 1'
#
loop_
_entity.id
_entity.type
_entity.pdbx_description
1 polymer ?
#
loop_
_entity_poly.entity_id
_entity_poly.type
_entity_poly.pdbx_seq_one_letter_code
_entity_poly.pdbx_strand_id
1 'polypeptide(L)'
;MIPIRLILALALLAIPARLHSAEKPLPHAGAALRAGAATSNITPPLDSPIVGGFLPFPASQVHDEFHARCLVLDDGRTSWHSSCAICSACTAA
;
A
#
# COMPACT_ATOMS: atom_id res chain seq x y z
N MET A 1 -48.78 36.85 -8.62
CA MET A 1 -47.72 36.70 -9.65
C MET A 1 -46.37 36.78 -8.95
N ILE A 2 -45.87 35.64 -8.47
CA ILE A 2 -44.60 35.58 -7.72
C ILE A 2 -43.46 35.67 -8.74
N PRO A 3 -42.49 36.59 -8.58
CA PRO A 3 -41.45 36.79 -9.59
C PRO A 3 -40.56 35.54 -9.68
N ILE A 4 -40.33 35.05 -10.89
CA ILE A 4 -39.54 33.84 -11.19
C ILE A 4 -38.14 33.88 -10.55
N ARG A 5 -37.59 35.09 -10.31
CA ARG A 5 -36.33 35.28 -9.59
C ARG A 5 -36.36 34.83 -8.12
N LEU A 6 -37.51 34.91 -7.45
CA LEU A 6 -37.67 34.47 -6.06
C LEU A 6 -37.72 32.93 -5.96
N ILE A 7 -38.31 32.27 -6.95
CA ILE A 7 -38.36 30.80 -7.01
C ILE A 7 -36.95 30.23 -7.29
N LEU A 8 -36.18 30.86 -8.19
CA LEU A 8 -34.81 30.43 -8.50
C LEU A 8 -33.85 30.64 -7.32
N ALA A 9 -33.99 31.74 -6.58
CA ALA A 9 -33.17 32.03 -5.40
C ALA A 9 -33.45 31.05 -4.24
N LEU A 10 -34.72 30.66 -4.04
CA LEU A 10 -35.09 29.70 -2.99
C LEU A 10 -34.62 28.27 -3.33
N ALA A 11 -34.62 27.89 -4.61
CA ALA A 11 -34.13 26.59 -5.06
C ALA A 11 -32.60 26.44 -4.88
N LEU A 12 -31.83 27.53 -5.03
CA LEU A 12 -30.38 27.51 -4.87
C LEU A 12 -29.93 27.48 -3.39
N LEU A 13 -30.74 28.04 -2.47
CA LEU A 13 -30.47 28.02 -1.03
C LEU A 13 -30.87 26.69 -0.36
N ALA A 14 -31.68 25.86 -1.03
CA ALA A 14 -32.14 24.55 -0.55
C ALA A 14 -31.14 23.40 -0.82
N ILE A 15 -29.89 23.71 -1.17
CA ILE A 15 -28.78 22.74 -1.28
C ILE A 15 -27.88 22.81 -0.03
N PRO A 16 -28.34 22.63 1.23
CA PRO A 16 -27.40 22.34 2.29
C PRO A 16 -26.98 20.86 2.17
N ALA A 17 -25.70 20.65 1.87
CA ALA A 17 -24.93 19.50 2.34
C ALA A 17 -25.57 18.10 2.21
N ARG A 18 -25.80 17.64 0.98
CA ARG A 18 -25.90 16.19 0.69
C ARG A 18 -24.54 15.57 0.33
N LEU A 19 -23.43 16.21 0.74
CA LEU A 19 -22.14 15.54 0.95
C LEU A 19 -22.09 15.05 2.41
N HIS A 20 -23.02 14.18 2.79
CA HIS A 20 -22.77 13.28 3.91
C HIS A 20 -22.15 12.04 3.30
N SER A 21 -20.83 11.87 3.47
CA SER A 21 -20.18 10.59 3.24
C SER A 21 -20.96 9.52 4.00
N ALA A 22 -21.49 8.54 3.28
CA ALA A 22 -22.07 7.34 3.88
C ALA A 22 -20.94 6.46 4.40
N GLU A 23 -20.42 6.76 5.59
CA GLU A 23 -19.62 5.78 6.32
C GLU A 23 -20.61 4.73 6.86
N LYS A 24 -20.71 3.59 6.17
CA LYS A 24 -21.42 2.42 6.69
C LYS A 24 -20.62 1.91 7.90
N PRO A 25 -21.13 2.00 9.15
CA PRO A 25 -20.43 1.41 10.28
C PRO A 25 -20.55 -0.11 10.15
N LEU A 26 -19.48 -0.78 9.74
CA LEU A 26 -19.40 -2.24 9.79
C LEU A 26 -19.05 -2.66 11.24
N PRO A 27 -19.76 -3.64 11.81
CA PRO A 27 -19.59 -4.02 13.21
C PRO A 27 -18.17 -4.54 13.42
N HIS A 28 -17.36 -3.91 14.28
CA HIS A 28 -15.98 -4.36 14.56
C HIS A 28 -15.86 -5.30 15.77
N ALA A 29 -16.97 -5.88 16.22
CA ALA A 29 -16.95 -6.88 17.28
C ALA A 29 -16.81 -8.29 16.67
N GLY A 30 -15.57 -8.80 16.55
CA GLY A 30 -15.33 -10.25 16.53
C GLY A 30 -14.46 -10.84 15.42
N ALA A 31 -14.03 -10.08 14.41
CA ALA A 31 -13.04 -10.58 13.45
C ALA A 31 -11.63 -10.30 13.97
N ALA A 32 -10.84 -11.35 14.24
CA ALA A 32 -9.45 -11.20 14.64
C ALA A 32 -8.63 -10.70 13.44
N LEU A 33 -7.89 -9.60 13.62
CA LEU A 33 -6.88 -9.17 12.66
C LEU A 33 -5.79 -10.25 12.58
N ARG A 34 -5.43 -10.63 11.35
CA ARG A 34 -4.37 -11.60 11.05
C ARG A 34 -3.17 -10.85 10.50
N ALA A 35 -1.99 -11.22 10.95
CA ALA A 35 -0.75 -10.69 10.43
C ALA A 35 0.19 -11.86 10.08
N GLY A 36 0.95 -11.70 9.01
CA GLY A 36 1.95 -12.65 8.57
C GLY A 36 3.26 -11.93 8.25
N ALA A 37 4.38 -12.54 8.62
CA ALA A 37 5.70 -12.08 8.24
C ALA A 37 6.46 -13.24 7.60
N ALA A 38 7.14 -12.98 6.49
CA ALA A 38 7.98 -13.94 5.80
C ALA A 38 9.30 -13.29 5.40
N THR A 39 10.38 -14.05 5.47
CA THR A 39 11.71 -13.63 5.05
C THR A 39 12.30 -14.68 4.12
N SER A 40 12.78 -14.26 2.95
CA SER A 40 13.50 -15.13 2.02
C SER A 40 14.91 -14.61 1.84
N ASN A 41 15.90 -15.49 1.94
CA ASN A 41 17.25 -15.18 1.50
C ASN A 41 17.24 -15.13 -0.04
N ILE A 42 17.71 -14.01 -0.59
CA ILE A 42 17.78 -13.72 -2.02
C ILE A 42 19.21 -13.42 -2.45
N THR A 43 20.22 -13.85 -1.67
CA THR A 43 21.63 -13.65 -1.95
C THR A 43 21.98 -14.29 -3.31
N PRO A 44 22.36 -13.49 -4.32
CA PRO A 44 22.78 -14.01 -5.61
C PRO A 44 24.03 -14.89 -5.47
N PRO A 45 24.25 -15.83 -6.40
CA PRO A 45 25.51 -16.55 -6.46
C PRO A 45 26.68 -15.58 -6.73
N LEU A 46 27.88 -15.98 -6.32
CA LEU A 46 29.13 -15.32 -6.72
C LEU A 46 29.22 -15.27 -8.26
N ASP A 47 30.00 -14.31 -8.77
CA ASP A 47 30.15 -13.96 -10.18
C ASP A 47 28.89 -13.38 -10.86
N SER A 48 27.78 -13.24 -10.13
CA SER A 48 26.60 -12.50 -10.59
C SER A 48 26.92 -10.99 -10.75
N PRO A 49 26.37 -10.30 -11.76
CA PRO A 49 26.59 -8.86 -11.93
C PRO A 49 26.00 -8.05 -10.78
N ILE A 50 26.80 -7.15 -10.23
CA ILE A 50 26.37 -6.13 -9.27
C ILE A 50 25.73 -4.97 -10.04
N VAL A 51 24.50 -4.60 -9.68
CA VAL A 51 23.70 -3.57 -10.36
C VAL A 51 23.57 -2.35 -9.44
N GLY A 52 23.82 -1.15 -9.96
CA GLY A 52 23.77 0.12 -9.21
C GLY A 52 24.96 1.05 -9.43
N GLY A 53 26.05 0.56 -10.05
CA GLY A 53 27.18 1.36 -10.52
C GLY A 53 27.05 1.80 -11.99
N PHE A 54 28.11 2.40 -12.54
CA PHE A 54 28.14 2.84 -13.95
C PHE A 54 28.18 1.66 -14.95
N LEU A 55 28.88 0.58 -14.60
CA LEU A 55 28.97 -0.64 -15.40
C LEU A 55 28.79 -1.86 -14.49
N PRO A 56 28.08 -2.92 -14.93
CA PRO A 56 27.97 -4.15 -14.15
C PRO A 56 29.33 -4.85 -14.05
N PHE A 57 29.70 -5.32 -12.87
CA PHE A 57 30.88 -6.13 -12.61
C PHE A 57 30.53 -7.34 -11.73
N PRO A 58 31.26 -8.47 -11.83
CA PRO A 58 30.94 -9.69 -11.11
C PRO A 58 31.19 -9.56 -9.60
N ALA A 59 30.29 -10.12 -8.78
CA ALA A 59 30.44 -10.19 -7.33
C ALA A 59 31.52 -11.20 -6.94
N SER A 60 32.59 -10.72 -6.29
CA SER A 60 33.73 -11.56 -5.90
C SER A 60 33.60 -12.17 -4.51
N GLN A 61 32.79 -11.56 -3.64
CA GLN A 61 32.60 -11.97 -2.26
C GLN A 61 31.22 -11.54 -1.76
N VAL A 62 30.63 -12.34 -0.86
CA VAL A 62 29.40 -11.98 -0.14
C VAL A 62 29.79 -11.35 1.19
N HIS A 63 29.48 -10.07 1.37
CA HIS A 63 29.69 -9.40 2.66
C HIS A 63 28.56 -9.67 3.65
N ASP A 64 27.32 -9.61 3.16
CA ASP A 64 26.11 -9.83 3.93
C ASP A 64 25.05 -10.56 3.09
N GLU A 65 24.17 -11.31 3.74
CA GLU A 65 23.06 -11.98 3.06
C GLU A 65 21.92 -11.00 2.73
N PHE A 66 21.47 -11.02 1.47
CA PHE A 66 20.33 -10.23 1.05
C PHE A 66 19.02 -10.93 1.39
N HIS A 67 18.06 -10.16 1.88
CA HIS A 67 16.76 -10.66 2.31
C HIS A 67 15.61 -9.87 1.68
N ALA A 68 14.63 -10.60 1.15
CA ALA A 68 13.31 -10.08 0.85
C ALA A 68 12.40 -10.33 2.07
N ARG A 69 11.79 -9.27 2.59
CA ARG A 69 10.92 -9.33 3.77
C ARG A 69 9.51 -8.90 3.37
N CYS A 70 8.53 -9.74 3.64
CA CYS A 70 7.12 -9.48 3.37
C CYS A 70 6.35 -9.39 4.68
N LEU A 71 5.59 -8.31 4.84
CA LEU A 71 4.62 -8.15 5.92
C LEU A 71 3.22 -8.07 5.31
N VAL A 72 2.31 -8.91 5.79
CA VAL A 72 0.92 -8.98 5.33
C VAL A 72 0.02 -8.68 6.52
N LEU A 73 -0.94 -7.79 6.30
CA LEU A 73 -2.02 -7.52 7.25
C LEU A 73 -3.35 -7.89 6.58
N ASP A 74 -4.14 -8.68 7.28
CA ASP A 74 -5.44 -9.15 6.83
C ASP A 74 -6.49 -8.90 7.94
N ASP A 75 -7.56 -8.21 7.58
CA ASP A 75 -8.70 -7.95 8.46
C ASP A 75 -9.83 -8.98 8.30
N GLY A 76 -9.65 -9.97 7.42
CA GLY A 76 -10.61 -11.04 7.15
C GLY A 76 -11.89 -10.59 6.43
N ARG A 77 -11.96 -9.32 6.01
CA ARG A 77 -13.16 -8.72 5.38
C ARG A 77 -12.89 -8.20 3.99
N THR A 78 -11.65 -7.80 3.73
CA THR A 78 -11.24 -7.24 2.45
C THR A 78 -10.69 -8.34 1.53
N SER A 79 -11.11 -8.33 0.26
CA SER A 79 -10.49 -9.17 -0.79
C SER A 79 -9.10 -8.69 -1.19
N TRP A 80 -8.69 -7.53 -0.68
CA TRP A 80 -7.43 -6.86 -0.98
C TRP A 80 -6.57 -6.87 0.28
N HIS A 81 -5.82 -7.95 0.47
CA HIS A 81 -4.80 -8.00 1.50
C HIS A 81 -3.68 -7.04 1.13
N SER A 82 -3.35 -6.08 2.00
CA SER A 82 -2.21 -5.20 1.79
C SER A 82 -0.93 -5.93 2.24
N SER A 83 -0.09 -6.26 1.27
CA SER A 83 1.25 -6.81 1.50
C SER A 83 2.31 -5.78 1.13
N CYS A 84 3.21 -5.43 2.06
CA CYS A 84 4.38 -4.63 1.76
C CYS A 84 5.60 -5.54 1.71
N ALA A 85 6.30 -5.56 0.58
CA ALA A 85 7.56 -6.27 0.41
C ALA A 85 8.71 -5.26 0.41
N ILE A 86 9.70 -5.49 1.27
CA ILE A 86 10.94 -4.72 1.36
C ILE A 86 12.07 -5.63 0.89
N CYS A 87 12.78 -5.24 -0.15
CA CYS A 87 13.98 -5.92 -0.61
C CYS A 87 15.21 -5.11 -0.19
N SER A 88 16.19 -5.77 0.41
CA SER A 88 17.52 -5.18 0.60
C SER A 88 18.19 -4.97 -0.77
N ALA A 89 18.75 -3.79 -1.01
CA ALA A 89 19.45 -3.47 -2.26
C ALA A 89 20.94 -3.86 -2.18
N CYS A 90 21.47 -4.38 -3.29
CA CYS A 90 22.83 -4.90 -3.38
C CYS A 90 23.88 -3.84 -3.02
N THR A 91 24.58 -4.04 -1.91
CA THR A 91 25.88 -3.42 -1.62
C THR A 91 26.90 -4.56 -1.56
N ALA A 92 27.25 -5.12 -2.71
CA ALA A 92 28.34 -6.09 -2.84
C ALA A 92 29.55 -5.35 -3.41
N ALA A 93 30.74 -5.61 -2.87
CA ALA A 93 32.01 -5.14 -3.44
C ALA A 93 32.77 -6.32 -4.05
#